data_AF-K5XHD2-F1
#
_entry.id   AF-K5XHD2-F1
#
_cell.length_a   1.000
_cell.length_b   1.000
_cell.length_c   1.000
_cell.angle_alpha   90.00
_cell.angle_beta   90.00
_cell.angle_gamma   90.00
#
_symmetry.space_group_name_H-M   'P 1'
#
loop_
_entity.id
_entity.type
_entity.pdbx_description
1 polymer ?
#
loop_
_entity_poly.entity_id
_entity_poly.type
_entity_poly.pdbx_seq_one_letter_code
_entity_poly.pdbx_strand_id
1 'polypeptide(L)'
;MASPKISVLVSTKTNEWIDAEVLLDEFIHAQTLDAGDASSVIEDAEATVGQAAKFLAHVALNIDNDSQSTEARMRLLLNMLKRFTSSYLATKDIHSLRVSYPIHTHKTVLSACYRTVAALENKASSSVPRQLESALLDAAKHGKASIFALFGGQGTNEVYFNELQSLYDIYQPYVAPFLEAILPDLTNVISWLSGATNWLSVAYLASAPLSLPLIGLTQLIQYLVACRIANLTTGQVRSRIARATGHSQGILSAVGISASETLDDFTENSRKALHWLFYCHLCGQQAFPPVAVEPSLVQDTLDDGEGIPSPVSSVAGLPLKDLEVHIKKTNSHLPADFQLGVSLYNGPRAFIVTGPARASHGLVTNLRKVRVPSGADQSKVPFSQRKPAFSVHFLVVGIPYHSPYLKDATDAVMDEDLDELWEPSELKVSVYNTNI
;
A
#
# COMPACT_ATOMS: atom_id res chain seq x y z
N MET A 1 -26.88 -31.64 -0.65
CA MET A 1 -25.75 -31.37 0.27
C MET A 1 -26.33 -30.66 1.48
N ALA A 2 -25.96 -31.05 2.69
CA ALA A 2 -26.44 -30.37 3.89
C ALA A 2 -25.77 -29.00 3.96
N SER A 3 -26.55 -27.93 4.18
CA SER A 3 -25.98 -26.60 4.32
C SER A 3 -24.90 -26.58 5.42
N PRO A 4 -23.78 -25.86 5.23
CA PRO A 4 -22.73 -25.76 6.22
C PRO A 4 -23.30 -25.29 7.57
N LYS A 5 -23.03 -26.03 8.64
CA LYS A 5 -23.50 -25.73 10.00
C LYS A 5 -22.34 -25.35 10.90
N ILE A 6 -22.47 -24.19 11.55
CA ILE A 6 -21.54 -23.74 12.59
C ILE A 6 -22.26 -23.86 13.93
N SER A 7 -21.65 -24.57 14.88
CA SER A 7 -22.17 -24.65 16.25
C SER A 7 -21.41 -23.68 17.16
N VAL A 8 -22.14 -22.73 17.74
CA VAL A 8 -21.63 -21.79 18.74
C VAL A 8 -22.12 -22.22 20.11
N LEU A 9 -21.22 -22.25 21.09
CA LEU A 9 -21.60 -22.49 22.49
C LEU A 9 -22.05 -21.15 23.10
N VAL A 10 -23.31 -21.09 23.49
CA VAL A 10 -23.93 -19.91 24.13
C VAL A 10 -24.23 -20.24 25.59
N SER A 11 -23.93 -19.31 26.49
CA SER A 11 -24.24 -19.48 27.91
C SER A 11 -25.75 -19.48 28.13
N THR A 12 -26.23 -20.36 29.01
CA THR A 12 -27.61 -20.31 29.52
C THR A 12 -27.76 -19.33 30.69
N LYS A 13 -26.65 -18.78 31.19
CA LYS A 13 -26.62 -17.75 32.24
C LYS A 13 -26.61 -16.38 31.56
N THR A 14 -27.53 -15.49 31.95
CA THR A 14 -27.87 -14.17 31.34
C THR A 14 -28.71 -14.24 30.05
N ASN A 15 -29.16 -13.09 29.55
CA ASN A 15 -29.94 -12.95 28.31
C ASN A 15 -29.15 -13.33 27.02
N GLU A 16 -27.92 -13.86 27.14
CA GLU A 16 -27.04 -14.28 26.05
C GLU A 16 -27.70 -15.21 25.02
N TRP A 17 -28.56 -16.15 25.45
CA TRP A 17 -29.29 -17.01 24.52
C TRP A 17 -30.31 -16.22 23.67
N ILE A 18 -31.04 -15.30 24.30
CA ILE A 18 -32.06 -14.49 23.63
C ILE A 18 -31.37 -13.58 22.61
N ASP A 19 -30.29 -12.91 23.01
CA ASP A 19 -29.48 -12.08 22.11
C ASP A 19 -28.89 -12.86 20.94
N ALA A 20 -28.42 -14.09 21.19
CA ALA A 20 -27.87 -14.94 20.14
C ALA A 20 -28.92 -15.31 19.09
N GLU A 21 -30.14 -15.67 19.50
CA GLU A 21 -31.24 -15.98 18.59
C GLU A 21 -31.69 -14.73 17.81
N VAL A 22 -31.82 -13.58 18.46
CA VAL A 22 -32.16 -12.31 17.79
C VAL A 22 -31.13 -11.96 16.72
N LEU A 23 -29.83 -11.99 17.06
CA LEU A 23 -28.76 -11.70 16.11
C LEU A 23 -28.68 -12.73 14.97
N LEU A 24 -29.01 -14.00 15.25
CA LEU A 24 -29.08 -15.03 14.23
C LEU A 24 -30.22 -14.77 13.24
N ASP A 25 -31.41 -14.45 13.73
CA ASP A 25 -32.57 -14.12 12.90
C ASP A 25 -32.31 -12.87 12.04
N GLU A 26 -31.75 -11.81 12.63
CA GLU A 26 -31.33 -10.59 11.93
C GLU A 26 -30.31 -10.91 10.82
N PHE A 27 -29.32 -11.74 11.12
CA PHE A 27 -28.30 -12.16 10.17
C PHE A 27 -28.87 -12.99 9.01
N ILE A 28 -29.75 -13.95 9.30
CA ILE A 28 -30.42 -14.77 8.27
C ILE A 28 -31.26 -13.86 7.38
N HIS A 29 -32.02 -12.93 7.96
CA HIS A 29 -32.82 -11.98 7.20
C HIS A 29 -31.96 -11.12 6.26
N ALA A 30 -30.86 -10.55 6.77
CA ALA A 30 -29.92 -9.76 5.97
C ALA A 30 -29.34 -10.58 4.80
N GLN A 31 -28.94 -11.83 5.04
CA GLN A 31 -28.40 -12.70 4.00
C GLN A 31 -29.44 -13.08 2.94
N THR A 32 -30.72 -13.22 3.31
CA THR A 32 -31.78 -13.49 2.33
C THR A 32 -32.07 -12.30 1.42
N LEU A 33 -31.84 -11.07 1.89
CA LEU A 33 -31.96 -9.86 1.07
C LEU A 33 -30.78 -9.73 0.09
N ASP A 34 -29.58 -10.14 0.52
CA ASP A 34 -28.37 -10.12 -0.32
C ASP A 34 -28.29 -11.30 -1.31
N ALA A 35 -29.06 -12.37 -1.11
CA ALA A 35 -29.01 -13.60 -1.92
C ALA A 35 -29.66 -13.47 -3.32
N GLY A 36 -30.01 -12.26 -3.75
CA GLY A 36 -30.38 -11.99 -5.13
C GLY A 36 -29.18 -12.24 -6.05
N ASP A 37 -29.18 -13.38 -6.74
CA ASP A 37 -28.43 -13.66 -7.97
C ASP A 37 -27.03 -14.34 -7.90
N ALA A 38 -26.78 -15.29 -6.99
CA ALA A 38 -25.55 -16.11 -7.04
C ALA A 38 -25.80 -17.62 -6.83
N SER A 39 -25.94 -18.36 -7.93
CA SER A 39 -25.85 -19.82 -7.94
C SER A 39 -24.42 -20.24 -8.30
N SER A 40 -23.61 -20.57 -7.30
CA SER A 40 -22.33 -21.25 -7.49
C SER A 40 -22.15 -22.33 -6.42
N VAL A 41 -21.55 -23.46 -6.82
CA VAL A 41 -21.24 -24.57 -5.94
C VAL A 41 -20.00 -24.20 -5.13
N ILE A 42 -20.21 -23.70 -3.91
CA ILE A 42 -19.13 -23.41 -2.95
C ILE A 42 -18.82 -24.70 -2.18
N GLU A 43 -17.55 -25.05 -1.98
CA GLU A 43 -17.18 -26.18 -1.13
C GLU A 43 -17.67 -25.95 0.32
N ASP A 44 -18.19 -27.01 0.96
CA ASP A 44 -18.83 -26.91 2.29
C ASP A 44 -17.93 -26.22 3.34
N ALA A 45 -16.61 -26.46 3.30
CA ALA A 45 -15.65 -25.85 4.24
C ALA A 45 -15.44 -24.34 4.00
N GLU A 46 -15.38 -23.91 2.74
CA GLU A 46 -15.26 -22.49 2.37
C GLU A 46 -16.51 -21.72 2.79
N ALA A 47 -17.68 -22.24 2.41
CA ALA A 47 -18.96 -21.64 2.78
C ALA A 47 -19.10 -21.53 4.31
N THR A 48 -18.59 -22.52 5.05
CA THR A 48 -18.58 -22.49 6.52
C THR A 48 -17.70 -21.36 7.08
N VAL A 49 -16.44 -21.21 6.63
CA VAL A 49 -15.53 -20.18 7.16
C VAL A 49 -16.00 -18.78 6.78
N GLY A 50 -16.42 -18.59 5.53
CA GLY A 50 -16.97 -17.32 5.05
C GLY A 50 -18.21 -16.90 5.84
N GLN A 51 -19.15 -17.83 6.06
CA GLN A 51 -20.37 -17.54 6.81
C GLN A 51 -20.09 -17.30 8.30
N ALA A 52 -19.16 -18.05 8.91
CA ALA A 52 -18.72 -17.82 10.28
C ALA A 52 -18.10 -16.43 10.46
N ALA A 53 -17.21 -16.02 9.54
CA ALA A 53 -16.61 -14.70 9.57
C ALA A 53 -17.67 -13.60 9.41
N LYS A 54 -18.58 -13.72 8.42
CA LYS A 54 -19.68 -12.76 8.24
C LYS A 54 -20.55 -12.64 9.49
N PHE A 55 -20.89 -13.76 10.14
CA PHE A 55 -21.70 -13.74 11.35
C PHE A 55 -20.95 -13.10 12.53
N LEU A 56 -19.66 -13.40 12.72
CA LEU A 56 -18.80 -12.71 13.69
C LEU A 56 -18.80 -11.18 13.48
N ALA A 57 -18.72 -10.73 12.23
CA ALA A 57 -18.77 -9.31 11.89
C ALA A 57 -20.14 -8.69 12.17
N HIS A 58 -21.22 -9.42 11.87
CA HIS A 58 -22.59 -8.98 12.17
C HIS A 58 -22.79 -8.79 13.67
N VAL A 59 -22.38 -9.75 14.50
CA VAL A 59 -22.45 -9.60 15.96
C VAL A 59 -21.60 -8.41 16.42
N ALA A 60 -20.40 -8.22 15.86
CA ALA A 60 -19.52 -7.11 16.21
C ALA A 60 -20.11 -5.73 15.90
N LEU A 61 -20.83 -5.58 14.79
CA LEU A 61 -21.50 -4.33 14.40
C LEU A 61 -22.70 -3.99 15.30
N ASN A 62 -23.32 -4.99 15.90
CA ASN A 62 -24.54 -4.83 16.67
C ASN A 62 -24.33 -4.90 18.20
N ILE A 63 -23.08 -4.85 18.69
CA ILE A 63 -22.77 -4.88 20.14
C ILE A 63 -23.45 -3.73 20.88
N ASP A 64 -23.42 -2.53 20.31
CA ASP A 64 -23.85 -1.30 20.97
C ASP A 64 -25.28 -0.87 20.59
N ASN A 65 -25.99 -1.63 19.77
CA ASN A 65 -27.36 -1.29 19.35
C ASN A 65 -28.36 -1.29 20.50
N ASP A 66 -28.09 -2.08 21.54
CA ASP A 66 -28.86 -2.08 22.79
C ASP A 66 -27.93 -2.15 23.99
N SER A 67 -27.91 -1.06 24.76
CA SER A 67 -27.12 -0.91 25.98
C SER A 67 -27.36 -2.00 27.03
N GLN A 68 -28.56 -2.59 27.09
CA GLN A 68 -28.88 -3.65 28.05
C GLN A 68 -28.28 -5.01 27.63
N SER A 69 -27.98 -5.14 26.34
CA SER A 69 -27.52 -6.38 25.70
C SER A 69 -26.03 -6.38 25.38
N THR A 70 -25.34 -5.24 25.52
CA THR A 70 -23.92 -5.07 25.20
C THR A 70 -23.03 -6.14 25.83
N GLU A 71 -23.14 -6.37 27.14
CA GLU A 71 -22.32 -7.38 27.84
C GLU A 71 -22.59 -8.81 27.34
N ALA A 72 -23.86 -9.14 27.07
CA ALA A 72 -24.26 -10.45 26.56
C ALA A 72 -23.73 -10.67 25.14
N ARG A 73 -23.88 -9.68 24.25
CA ARG A 73 -23.38 -9.71 22.87
C ARG A 73 -21.85 -9.77 22.81
N MET A 74 -21.16 -9.07 23.71
CA MET A 74 -19.70 -9.15 23.83
C MET A 74 -19.23 -10.56 24.22
N ARG A 75 -19.88 -11.21 25.19
CA ARG A 75 -19.54 -12.59 25.59
C ARG A 75 -19.82 -13.59 24.48
N LEU A 76 -20.95 -13.43 23.79
CA LEU A 76 -21.28 -14.22 22.60
C LEU A 76 -20.17 -14.09 21.56
N LEU A 77 -19.78 -12.86 21.20
CA LEU A 77 -18.72 -12.59 20.23
C LEU A 77 -17.38 -13.21 20.66
N LEU A 78 -17.02 -13.08 21.94
CA LEU A 78 -15.79 -13.66 22.49
C LEU A 78 -15.80 -15.19 22.39
N ASN A 79 -16.91 -15.85 22.72
CA ASN A 79 -17.04 -17.31 22.63
C ASN A 79 -17.00 -17.79 21.18
N MET A 80 -17.65 -17.05 20.27
CA MET A 80 -17.58 -17.33 18.84
C MET A 80 -16.16 -17.18 18.30
N LEU A 81 -15.45 -16.10 18.66
CA LEU A 81 -14.07 -15.88 18.21
C LEU A 81 -13.13 -16.95 18.78
N LYS A 82 -13.29 -17.37 20.04
CA LYS A 82 -12.54 -18.50 20.63
C LYS A 82 -12.73 -19.77 19.81
N ARG A 83 -13.98 -20.08 19.45
CA ARG A 83 -14.30 -21.26 18.63
C ARG A 83 -13.77 -21.15 17.21
N PHE A 84 -13.89 -19.98 16.58
CA PHE A 84 -13.38 -19.73 15.24
C PHE A 84 -11.86 -19.89 15.20
N THR A 85 -11.17 -19.29 16.18
CA THR A 85 -9.71 -19.36 16.30
C THR A 85 -9.24 -20.80 16.50
N SER A 86 -9.87 -21.56 17.43
CA SER A 86 -9.48 -22.95 17.68
C SER A 86 -9.84 -23.90 16.54
N SER A 87 -10.90 -23.62 15.78
CA SER A 87 -11.36 -24.50 14.69
C SER A 87 -10.60 -24.24 13.38
N TYR A 88 -10.25 -22.99 13.08
CA TYR A 88 -9.73 -22.60 11.76
C TYR A 88 -8.34 -21.96 11.79
N LEU A 89 -7.95 -21.33 12.90
CA LEU A 89 -6.70 -20.55 13.01
C LEU A 89 -5.67 -21.17 13.97
N ALA A 90 -5.88 -22.42 14.38
CA ALA A 90 -4.99 -23.10 15.34
C ALA A 90 -3.57 -23.35 14.77
N THR A 91 -3.45 -23.51 13.46
CA THR A 91 -2.17 -23.85 12.78
C THR A 91 -1.74 -22.82 11.74
N LYS A 92 -2.59 -21.86 11.39
CA LYS A 92 -2.37 -20.84 10.35
C LYS A 92 -3.04 -19.53 10.75
N ASP A 93 -2.48 -18.42 10.31
CA ASP A 93 -3.11 -17.11 10.42
C ASP A 93 -4.20 -16.92 9.33
N ILE A 94 -5.05 -15.91 9.49
CA ILE A 94 -6.17 -15.68 8.57
C ILE A 94 -5.72 -15.32 7.14
N HIS A 95 -4.55 -14.69 6.97
CA HIS A 95 -3.98 -14.39 5.65
C HIS A 95 -3.46 -15.64 4.97
N SER A 96 -2.93 -16.61 5.72
CA SER A 96 -2.54 -17.91 5.17
C SER A 96 -3.75 -18.79 4.85
N LEU A 97 -4.79 -18.75 5.71
CA LEU A 97 -6.01 -19.52 5.50
C LEU A 97 -6.74 -19.08 4.23
N ARG A 98 -6.88 -17.75 4.01
CA ARG A 98 -7.66 -17.20 2.88
C ARG A 98 -7.15 -17.62 1.51
N VAL A 99 -5.85 -17.93 1.38
CA VAL A 99 -5.23 -18.34 0.10
C VAL A 99 -5.88 -19.61 -0.46
N SER A 100 -6.49 -20.42 0.40
CA SER A 100 -7.21 -21.64 -0.01
C SER A 100 -8.61 -21.36 -0.58
N TYR A 101 -9.05 -20.10 -0.61
CA TYR A 101 -10.38 -19.68 -1.08
C TYR A 101 -10.29 -18.79 -2.33
N PRO A 102 -11.38 -18.63 -3.10
CA PRO A 102 -11.47 -17.71 -4.23
C PRO A 102 -11.16 -16.26 -3.86
N ILE A 103 -10.50 -15.54 -4.76
CA ILE A 103 -10.02 -14.16 -4.54
C ILE A 103 -11.14 -13.20 -4.08
N HIS A 104 -12.35 -13.37 -4.61
CA HIS A 104 -13.48 -12.49 -4.29
C HIS A 104 -13.95 -12.56 -2.83
N THR A 105 -13.66 -13.66 -2.10
CA THR A 105 -14.05 -13.82 -0.69
C THR A 105 -12.99 -13.29 0.28
N HIS A 106 -11.75 -13.05 -0.19
CA HIS A 106 -10.61 -12.70 0.66
C HIS A 106 -10.88 -11.45 1.48
N LYS A 107 -11.33 -10.38 0.83
CA LYS A 107 -11.59 -9.08 1.46
C LYS A 107 -12.63 -9.20 2.57
N THR A 108 -13.75 -9.87 2.28
CA THR A 108 -14.86 -10.05 3.22
C THR A 108 -14.43 -10.81 4.47
N VAL A 109 -13.73 -11.93 4.30
CA VAL A 109 -13.26 -12.76 5.43
C VAL A 109 -12.30 -11.99 6.32
N LEU A 110 -11.33 -11.28 5.74
CA LEU A 110 -10.36 -10.49 6.49
C LEU A 110 -11.02 -9.33 7.24
N SER A 111 -11.84 -8.54 6.55
CA SER A 111 -12.54 -7.39 7.11
C SER A 111 -13.41 -7.81 8.29
N ALA A 112 -14.12 -8.93 8.12
CA ALA A 112 -14.91 -9.53 9.18
C ALA A 112 -14.06 -9.93 10.40
N CYS A 113 -12.97 -10.67 10.20
CA CYS A 113 -12.11 -11.13 11.28
C CYS A 113 -11.49 -9.95 12.06
N TYR A 114 -10.91 -8.96 11.37
CA TYR A 114 -10.27 -7.83 12.03
C TYR A 114 -11.28 -6.88 12.67
N ARG A 115 -12.48 -6.73 12.13
CA ARG A 115 -13.58 -6.00 12.79
C ARG A 115 -13.99 -6.66 14.10
N THR A 116 -14.15 -7.97 14.10
CA THR A 116 -14.46 -8.72 15.32
C THR A 116 -13.38 -8.58 16.38
N VAL A 117 -12.11 -8.72 15.98
CA VAL A 117 -10.97 -8.58 16.89
C VAL A 117 -10.92 -7.18 17.48
N ALA A 118 -11.03 -6.14 16.65
CA ALA A 118 -11.02 -4.74 17.10
C ALA A 118 -12.18 -4.41 18.04
N ALA A 119 -13.39 -4.90 17.75
CA ALA A 119 -14.55 -4.70 18.61
C ALA A 119 -14.34 -5.27 20.03
N LEU A 120 -13.71 -6.45 20.12
CA LEU A 120 -13.35 -7.05 21.41
C LEU A 120 -12.20 -6.31 22.09
N GLU A 121 -11.18 -5.86 21.37
CA GLU A 121 -10.07 -5.07 21.93
C GLU A 121 -10.53 -3.77 22.57
N ASN A 122 -11.49 -3.08 21.96
CA ASN A 122 -11.99 -1.80 22.43
C ASN A 122 -12.87 -1.90 23.69
N LYS A 123 -13.43 -3.09 23.97
CA LYS A 123 -14.48 -3.26 24.98
C LYS A 123 -14.11 -4.24 26.08
N ALA A 124 -13.26 -5.24 25.82
CA ALA A 124 -13.00 -6.33 26.76
C ALA A 124 -11.76 -6.06 27.63
N SER A 125 -11.90 -6.25 28.94
CA SER A 125 -10.78 -6.30 29.89
C SER A 125 -10.02 -7.64 29.88
N SER A 126 -10.43 -8.60 29.03
CA SER A 126 -9.90 -9.97 28.97
C SER A 126 -9.13 -10.23 27.69
N SER A 127 -8.20 -11.19 27.73
CA SER A 127 -7.36 -11.58 26.57
C SER A 127 -8.23 -12.00 25.37
N VAL A 128 -8.20 -11.18 24.32
CA VAL A 128 -8.80 -11.47 23.02
C VAL A 128 -8.03 -12.63 22.37
N PRO A 129 -8.70 -13.70 21.89
CA PRO A 129 -8.06 -14.79 21.18
C PRO A 129 -7.24 -14.28 19.99
N ARG A 130 -6.01 -14.76 19.87
CA ARG A 130 -5.09 -14.38 18.79
C ARG A 130 -4.80 -15.56 17.88
N GLN A 131 -4.49 -15.24 16.63
CA GLN A 131 -3.91 -16.16 15.67
C GLN A 131 -2.46 -16.51 16.02
N LEU A 132 -1.90 -17.50 15.33
CA LEU A 132 -0.52 -17.95 15.52
C LEU A 132 0.49 -16.81 15.31
N GLU A 133 1.52 -16.75 16.16
CA GLU A 133 2.61 -15.79 16.01
C GLU A 133 3.41 -16.02 14.71
N SER A 134 3.93 -14.94 14.14
CA SER A 134 4.73 -15.00 12.92
C SER A 134 6.08 -15.69 13.17
N ALA A 135 6.30 -16.82 12.50
CA ALA A 135 7.57 -17.54 12.53
C ALA A 135 8.76 -16.66 12.08
N LEU A 136 8.55 -15.74 11.13
CA LEU A 136 9.59 -14.81 10.68
C LEU A 136 9.96 -13.80 11.77
N LEU A 137 8.97 -13.18 12.42
CA LEU A 137 9.22 -12.22 13.49
C LEU A 137 9.84 -12.89 14.71
N ASP A 138 9.45 -14.12 15.02
CA ASP A 138 10.07 -14.92 16.08
C ASP A 138 11.52 -15.30 15.76
N ALA A 139 11.80 -15.74 14.52
CA ALA A 139 13.16 -16.00 14.07
C ALA A 139 14.04 -14.75 14.18
N ALA A 140 13.51 -13.58 13.82
CA ALA A 140 14.22 -12.31 13.95
C ALA A 140 14.50 -11.95 15.42
N LYS A 141 13.54 -12.17 16.33
CA LYS A 141 13.71 -11.99 17.78
C LYS A 141 14.88 -12.80 18.33
N HIS A 142 15.03 -14.02 17.84
CA HIS A 142 16.04 -14.98 18.30
C HIS A 142 17.34 -14.91 17.48
N GLY A 143 17.51 -13.90 16.62
CA GLY A 143 18.71 -13.73 15.80
C GLY A 143 18.92 -14.81 14.72
N LYS A 144 17.89 -15.60 14.42
CA LYS A 144 17.91 -16.63 13.37
C LYS A 144 17.59 -16.08 11.98
N ALA A 145 17.02 -14.88 11.91
CA ALA A 145 16.73 -14.15 10.68
C ALA A 145 17.02 -12.66 10.88
N SER A 146 17.26 -11.93 9.78
CA SER A 146 17.43 -10.47 9.78
C SER A 146 16.44 -9.87 8.79
N ILE A 147 15.61 -8.95 9.26
CA ILE A 147 14.59 -8.29 8.43
C ILE A 147 15.13 -6.95 7.96
N PHE A 148 15.02 -6.68 6.66
CA PHE A 148 15.29 -5.37 6.08
C PHE A 148 13.98 -4.76 5.58
N ALA A 149 13.60 -3.60 6.11
CA ALA A 149 12.40 -2.89 5.68
C ALA A 149 12.75 -1.96 4.51
N LEU A 150 12.04 -2.11 3.39
CA LEU A 150 12.21 -1.27 2.21
C LEU A 150 10.87 -0.64 1.84
N PHE A 151 10.88 0.68 1.70
CA PHE A 151 9.72 1.45 1.28
C PHE A 151 9.92 1.94 -0.15
N GLY A 152 8.92 1.78 -1.01
CA GLY A 152 9.00 2.17 -2.43
C GLY A 152 8.86 3.67 -2.66
N GLY A 153 8.84 4.06 -3.94
CA GLY A 153 8.47 5.40 -4.38
C GLY A 153 7.45 5.36 -5.52
N GLN A 154 7.27 6.48 -6.21
CA GLN A 154 6.42 6.58 -7.39
C GLN A 154 6.91 5.74 -8.58
N GLY A 155 5.99 5.46 -9.51
CA GLY A 155 6.31 4.86 -10.81
C GLY A 155 6.25 3.34 -10.87
N THR A 156 5.92 2.67 -9.77
CA THR A 156 5.71 1.21 -9.73
C THR A 156 4.23 0.80 -9.85
N ASN A 157 3.31 1.65 -9.41
CA ASN A 157 1.87 1.38 -9.37
C ASN A 157 1.07 2.64 -9.75
N GLU A 158 0.39 2.62 -10.90
CA GLU A 158 -0.48 3.71 -11.37
C GLU A 158 -1.79 3.80 -10.57
N VAL A 159 -2.14 2.74 -9.85
CA VAL A 159 -3.36 2.62 -9.04
C VAL A 159 -3.02 2.52 -7.54
N TYR A 160 -2.01 3.26 -7.08
CA TYR A 160 -1.59 3.27 -5.67
C TYR A 160 -2.75 3.58 -4.70
N PHE A 161 -3.72 4.41 -5.10
CA PHE A 161 -4.86 4.73 -4.25
C PHE A 161 -5.80 3.53 -4.05
N ASN A 162 -5.86 2.57 -4.98
CA ASN A 162 -6.61 1.32 -4.79
C ASN A 162 -5.99 0.47 -3.67
N GLU A 163 -4.67 0.56 -3.48
CA GLU A 163 -3.97 -0.11 -2.39
C GLU A 163 -4.39 0.49 -1.04
N LEU A 164 -4.43 1.83 -0.95
CA LEU A 164 -4.93 2.54 0.22
C LEU A 164 -6.41 2.20 0.50
N GLN A 165 -7.27 2.18 -0.51
CA GLN A 165 -8.67 1.77 -0.39
C GLN A 165 -8.79 0.34 0.14
N SER A 166 -8.01 -0.59 -0.41
CA SER A 166 -8.01 -1.98 0.03
C SER A 166 -7.60 -2.12 1.50
N LEU A 167 -6.58 -1.38 1.94
CA LEU A 167 -6.16 -1.33 3.34
C LEU A 167 -7.26 -0.74 4.23
N TYR A 168 -7.87 0.37 3.80
CA TYR A 168 -8.98 0.99 4.52
C TYR A 168 -10.15 0.02 4.68
N ASP A 169 -10.61 -0.62 3.60
CA ASP A 169 -11.78 -1.50 3.65
C ASP A 169 -11.56 -2.78 4.48
N ILE A 170 -10.35 -3.33 4.44
CA ILE A 170 -10.01 -4.58 5.16
C ILE A 170 -9.75 -4.28 6.64
N TYR A 171 -9.00 -3.22 6.95
CA TYR A 171 -8.52 -2.95 8.31
C TYR A 171 -9.14 -1.68 8.90
N GLN A 172 -10.32 -1.28 8.41
CA GLN A 172 -11.04 -0.06 8.77
C GLN A 172 -11.02 0.27 10.27
N PRO A 173 -11.26 -0.67 11.21
CA PRO A 173 -11.26 -0.38 12.64
C PRO A 173 -9.93 0.15 13.19
N TYR A 174 -8.81 -0.15 12.52
CA TYR A 174 -7.48 0.31 12.89
C TYR A 174 -7.04 1.51 12.05
N VAL A 175 -7.41 1.50 10.77
CA VAL A 175 -6.96 2.52 9.80
C VAL A 175 -7.76 3.81 9.95
N ALA A 176 -9.07 3.74 10.15
CA ALA A 176 -9.90 4.94 10.26
C ALA A 176 -9.52 5.82 11.47
N PRO A 177 -9.37 5.30 12.70
CA PRO A 177 -8.94 6.12 13.84
C PRO A 177 -7.53 6.69 13.66
N PHE A 178 -6.65 5.93 13.02
CA PHE A 178 -5.30 6.42 12.70
C PHE A 178 -5.37 7.59 11.71
N LEU A 179 -6.13 7.46 10.62
CA LEU A 179 -6.36 8.54 9.65
C LEU A 179 -6.95 9.78 10.32
N GLU A 180 -7.94 9.63 11.20
CA GLU A 180 -8.52 10.74 11.97
C GLU A 180 -7.48 11.46 12.83
N ALA A 181 -6.52 10.72 13.39
CA ALA A 181 -5.46 11.29 14.23
C ALA A 181 -4.36 12.03 13.43
N ILE A 182 -4.00 11.55 12.24
CA ILE A 182 -2.92 12.16 11.42
C ILE A 182 -3.42 13.17 10.38
N LEU A 183 -4.71 13.19 10.05
CA LEU A 183 -5.29 14.00 8.96
C LEU A 183 -6.39 14.99 9.42
N PRO A 184 -6.26 15.75 10.54
CA PRO A 184 -7.32 16.68 10.94
C PRO A 184 -7.65 17.72 9.85
N ASP A 185 -6.66 18.10 9.03
CA ASP A 185 -6.81 19.08 7.94
C ASP A 185 -7.01 18.44 6.54
N LEU A 186 -6.95 17.11 6.44
CA LEU A 186 -7.07 16.34 5.18
C LEU A 186 -8.36 15.48 5.14
N THR A 187 -9.45 16.02 5.69
CA THR A 187 -10.81 15.44 5.74
C THR A 187 -11.32 14.83 4.43
N ASN A 188 -10.81 15.33 3.30
CA ASN A 188 -11.13 14.84 1.97
C ASN A 188 -10.67 13.38 1.75
N VAL A 189 -9.54 12.94 2.31
CA VAL A 189 -9.03 11.57 2.11
C VAL A 189 -9.97 10.53 2.73
N ILE A 190 -10.42 10.77 3.96
CA ILE A 190 -11.39 9.89 4.64
C ILE A 190 -12.71 9.88 3.88
N SER A 191 -13.14 11.03 3.35
CA SER A 191 -14.36 11.13 2.54
C SER A 191 -14.26 10.35 1.22
N TRP A 192 -13.10 10.36 0.56
CA TRP A 192 -12.86 9.54 -0.63
C TRP A 192 -12.90 8.04 -0.30
N LEU A 193 -12.22 7.64 0.78
CA LEU A 193 -12.13 6.23 1.19
C LEU A 193 -13.45 5.65 1.70
N SER A 194 -14.27 6.47 2.36
CA SER A 194 -15.61 6.08 2.84
C SER A 194 -16.67 6.10 1.74
N GLY A 195 -16.38 6.68 0.57
CA GLY A 195 -17.34 6.87 -0.51
C GLY A 195 -18.32 8.03 -0.27
N ALA A 196 -18.05 8.90 0.72
CA ALA A 196 -18.87 10.10 0.97
C ALA A 196 -18.74 11.14 -0.16
N THR A 197 -17.63 11.14 -0.88
CA THR A 197 -17.37 12.01 -2.04
C THR A 197 -16.95 11.21 -3.27
N ASN A 198 -17.08 11.84 -4.44
CA ASN A 198 -16.75 11.19 -5.72
C ASN A 198 -15.27 10.81 -5.82
N TRP A 199 -15.03 9.68 -6.48
CA TRP A 199 -13.70 9.17 -6.78
C TRP A 199 -12.89 10.11 -7.67
N LEU A 200 -11.60 10.28 -7.36
CA LEU A 200 -10.68 11.11 -8.14
C LEU A 200 -10.12 10.36 -9.35
N SER A 201 -9.88 11.06 -10.45
CA SER A 201 -9.22 10.45 -11.62
C SER A 201 -7.77 10.08 -11.30
N VAL A 202 -7.26 9.00 -11.91
CA VAL A 202 -5.85 8.57 -11.76
C VAL A 202 -4.89 9.71 -12.13
N ALA A 203 -5.22 10.45 -13.19
CA ALA A 203 -4.42 11.59 -13.61
C ALA A 203 -4.34 12.67 -12.52
N TYR A 204 -5.47 12.98 -11.86
CA TYR A 204 -5.50 13.98 -10.79
C TYR A 204 -4.70 13.54 -9.56
N LEU A 205 -4.85 12.28 -9.15
CA LEU A 205 -4.08 11.67 -8.07
C LEU A 205 -2.57 11.74 -8.34
N ALA A 206 -2.16 11.57 -9.61
CA ALA A 206 -0.77 11.68 -10.03
C ALA A 206 -0.26 13.12 -10.23
N SER A 207 -1.12 14.10 -10.53
CA SER A 207 -0.73 15.45 -10.97
C SER A 207 -0.87 16.57 -9.93
N ALA A 208 -1.45 16.26 -8.77
CA ALA A 208 -1.58 17.17 -7.63
C ALA A 208 -0.54 16.82 -6.55
N PRO A 209 -0.26 17.71 -5.56
CA PRO A 209 0.58 17.43 -4.38
C PRO A 209 -0.02 16.41 -3.41
N LEU A 210 -0.67 15.40 -3.96
CA LEU A 210 -1.30 14.29 -3.29
C LEU A 210 -0.47 13.02 -3.46
N SER A 211 0.24 12.85 -4.57
CA SER A 211 0.88 11.56 -4.88
C SER A 211 1.98 11.17 -3.87
N LEU A 212 2.96 12.04 -3.58
CA LEU A 212 3.97 11.74 -2.56
C LEU A 212 3.34 11.43 -1.19
N PRO A 213 2.52 12.32 -0.59
CA PRO A 213 1.97 12.06 0.74
C PRO A 213 1.02 10.86 0.76
N LEU A 214 0.18 10.62 -0.25
CA LEU A 214 -0.72 9.45 -0.25
C LEU A 214 0.04 8.13 -0.42
N ILE A 215 1.15 8.10 -1.16
CA ILE A 215 2.02 6.93 -1.24
C ILE A 215 2.70 6.68 0.11
N GLY A 216 3.25 7.73 0.74
CA GLY A 216 3.84 7.62 2.09
C GLY A 216 2.81 7.18 3.13
N LEU A 217 1.58 7.69 3.05
CA LEU A 217 0.46 7.30 3.90
C LEU A 217 0.13 5.82 3.73
N THR A 218 0.08 5.34 2.49
CA THR A 218 -0.15 3.93 2.18
C THR A 218 0.94 3.05 2.82
N GLN A 219 2.21 3.45 2.71
CA GLN A 219 3.35 2.75 3.31
C GLN A 219 3.28 2.70 4.85
N LEU A 220 2.92 3.82 5.48
CA LEU A 220 2.77 3.91 6.92
C LEU A 220 1.58 3.08 7.41
N ILE A 221 0.47 3.07 6.68
CA ILE A 221 -0.68 2.21 6.99
C ILE A 221 -0.33 0.73 6.84
N GLN A 222 0.46 0.34 5.83
CA GLN A 222 0.94 -1.03 5.71
C GLN A 222 1.75 -1.45 6.93
N TYR A 223 2.62 -0.55 7.44
CA TYR A 223 3.37 -0.79 8.66
C TYR A 223 2.46 -0.93 9.89
N LEU A 224 1.50 -0.02 10.06
CA LEU A 224 0.49 -0.09 11.12
C LEU A 224 -0.29 -1.41 11.07
N VAL A 225 -0.78 -1.77 9.90
CA VAL A 225 -1.52 -3.02 9.67
C VAL A 225 -0.65 -4.23 9.99
N ALA A 226 0.62 -4.25 9.58
CA ALA A 226 1.54 -5.32 9.94
C ALA A 226 1.71 -5.45 11.47
N CYS A 227 1.79 -4.32 12.19
CA CYS A 227 1.81 -4.31 13.66
C CYS A 227 0.53 -4.91 14.26
N ARG A 228 -0.63 -4.50 13.75
CA ARG A 228 -1.95 -5.00 14.22
C ARG A 228 -2.14 -6.48 13.95
N ILE A 229 -1.79 -6.95 12.75
CA ILE A 229 -1.85 -8.38 12.38
C ILE A 229 -0.96 -9.22 13.30
N ALA A 230 0.25 -8.73 13.58
CA ALA A 230 1.21 -9.40 14.46
C ALA A 230 0.83 -9.32 15.95
N ASN A 231 -0.18 -8.50 16.31
CA ASN A 231 -0.52 -8.16 17.69
C ASN A 231 0.71 -7.65 18.48
N LEU A 232 1.47 -6.75 17.86
CA LEU A 232 2.67 -6.12 18.43
C LEU A 232 2.54 -4.60 18.35
N THR A 233 3.21 -3.89 19.26
CA THR A 233 3.36 -2.43 19.15
C THR A 233 4.28 -2.06 17.99
N THR A 234 4.22 -0.80 17.57
CA THR A 234 5.10 -0.23 16.53
C THR A 234 6.57 -0.40 16.90
N GLY A 235 6.97 -0.12 18.15
CA GLY A 235 8.31 -0.34 18.67
C GLY A 235 8.72 -1.82 18.73
N GLN A 236 7.80 -2.72 19.06
CA GLN A 236 8.06 -4.16 19.07
C GLN A 236 8.33 -4.69 17.66
N VAL A 237 7.54 -4.32 16.65
CA VAL A 237 7.82 -4.69 15.25
C VAL A 237 9.13 -4.08 14.80
N ARG A 238 9.35 -2.79 15.08
CA ARG A 238 10.60 -2.08 14.76
C ARG A 238 11.82 -2.79 15.34
N SER A 239 11.73 -3.30 16.57
CA SER A 239 12.82 -4.07 17.21
C SER A 239 13.17 -5.38 16.49
N ARG A 240 12.28 -5.90 15.64
CA ARG A 240 12.53 -7.09 14.79
C ARG A 240 13.15 -6.71 13.44
N ILE A 241 13.17 -5.43 13.10
CA ILE A 241 13.76 -4.90 11.88
C ILE A 241 15.22 -4.57 12.17
N ALA A 242 16.14 -5.21 11.45
CA ALA A 242 17.56 -4.97 11.64
C ALA A 242 17.97 -3.61 11.05
N ARG A 243 17.35 -3.24 9.92
CA ARG A 243 17.71 -2.08 9.12
C ARG A 243 16.48 -1.59 8.33
N ALA A 244 16.46 -0.32 7.93
CA ALA A 244 15.43 0.23 7.05
C ALA A 244 16.04 1.10 5.94
N THR A 245 15.34 1.25 4.83
CA THR A 245 15.65 2.24 3.78
C THR A 245 14.39 2.50 2.96
N GLY A 246 14.43 3.49 2.07
CA GLY A 246 13.35 3.69 1.12
C GLY A 246 13.84 4.25 -0.19
N HIS A 247 13.24 3.81 -1.28
CA HIS A 247 13.55 4.28 -2.62
C HIS A 247 12.90 5.64 -2.84
N SER A 248 13.69 6.63 -3.27
CA SER A 248 13.22 8.00 -3.49
C SER A 248 12.50 8.53 -2.23
N GLN A 249 11.24 8.91 -2.34
CA GLN A 249 10.40 9.40 -1.23
C GLN A 249 10.21 8.40 -0.08
N GLY A 250 10.37 7.09 -0.31
CA GLY A 250 10.13 6.07 0.71
C GLY A 250 11.05 6.20 1.92
N ILE A 251 12.14 6.95 1.78
CA ILE A 251 13.07 7.24 2.88
C ILE A 251 12.37 7.90 4.07
N LEU A 252 11.36 8.76 3.84
CA LEU A 252 10.62 9.41 4.91
C LEU A 252 9.78 8.42 5.72
N SER A 253 9.18 7.41 5.07
CA SER A 253 8.51 6.32 5.79
C SER A 253 9.51 5.46 6.57
N ALA A 254 10.69 5.19 6.01
CA ALA A 254 11.75 4.45 6.70
C ALA A 254 12.25 5.18 7.97
N VAL A 255 12.43 6.50 7.89
CA VAL A 255 12.79 7.35 9.03
C VAL A 255 11.65 7.38 10.05
N GLY A 256 10.42 7.63 9.61
CA GLY A 256 9.24 7.69 10.48
C GLY A 256 9.05 6.42 11.31
N ILE A 257 9.12 5.23 10.71
CA ILE A 257 9.01 3.98 11.47
C ILE A 257 10.20 3.75 12.42
N SER A 258 11.39 4.22 12.06
CA SER A 258 12.61 4.03 12.85
C SER A 258 12.63 4.91 14.09
N ALA A 259 11.95 6.06 14.04
CA ALA A 259 11.79 6.99 15.15
C ALA A 259 10.59 6.66 16.07
N SER A 260 9.82 5.62 15.77
CA SER A 260 8.53 5.35 16.45
C SER A 260 8.61 4.18 17.44
N GLU A 261 8.27 4.39 18.72
CA GLU A 261 8.19 3.34 19.75
C GLU A 261 6.75 2.97 20.09
N THR A 262 5.93 3.98 20.34
CA THR A 262 4.52 3.85 20.69
C THR A 262 3.61 4.16 19.50
N LEU A 263 2.31 3.98 19.65
CA LEU A 263 1.34 4.39 18.63
C LEU A 263 1.29 5.92 18.51
N ASP A 264 1.46 6.64 19.62
CA ASP A 264 1.43 8.10 19.64
C ASP A 264 2.66 8.66 18.90
N ASP A 265 3.87 8.13 19.21
CA ASP A 265 5.08 8.49 18.46
C ASP A 265 4.92 8.17 16.97
N PHE A 266 4.32 7.01 16.65
CA PHE A 266 4.08 6.62 15.27
C PHE A 266 3.11 7.54 14.55
N THR A 267 2.07 7.99 15.23
CA THR A 267 1.07 8.93 14.71
C THR A 267 1.75 10.26 14.42
N GLU A 268 2.52 10.79 15.36
CA GLU A 268 3.22 12.06 15.22
C GLU A 268 4.30 12.02 14.13
N ASN A 269 5.14 10.97 14.13
CA ASN A 269 6.14 10.76 13.08
C ASN A 269 5.52 10.55 11.70
N SER A 270 4.33 9.94 11.64
CA SER A 270 3.59 9.81 10.38
C SER A 270 3.09 11.16 9.89
N ARG A 271 2.48 11.97 10.77
CA ARG A 271 2.04 13.34 10.45
C ARG A 271 3.20 14.17 9.90
N LYS A 272 4.33 14.17 10.61
CA LYS A 272 5.58 14.82 10.22
C LYS A 272 6.08 14.34 8.85
N ALA A 273 6.16 13.02 8.62
CA ALA A 273 6.59 12.48 7.33
C ALA A 273 5.67 12.88 6.17
N LEU A 274 4.36 12.89 6.39
CA LEU A 274 3.39 13.30 5.38
C LEU A 274 3.47 14.79 5.06
N HIS A 275 3.73 15.63 6.07
CA HIS A 275 3.92 17.06 5.90
C HIS A 275 5.14 17.35 5.02
N TRP A 276 6.28 16.73 5.32
CA TRP A 276 7.48 16.80 4.48
C TRP A 276 7.23 16.29 3.05
N LEU A 277 6.54 15.15 2.89
CA LEU A 277 6.20 14.63 1.56
C LEU A 277 5.30 15.58 0.74
N PHE A 278 4.33 16.22 1.40
CA PHE A 278 3.45 17.18 0.76
C PHE A 278 4.24 18.37 0.20
N TYR A 279 5.09 18.99 1.02
CA TYR A 279 5.88 20.15 0.60
C TYR A 279 6.98 19.79 -0.41
N CYS A 280 7.64 18.63 -0.27
CA CYS A 280 8.52 18.11 -1.31
C CYS A 280 7.83 18.00 -2.68
N HIS A 281 6.55 17.61 -2.71
CA HIS A 281 5.81 17.59 -3.96
C HIS A 281 5.39 18.99 -4.41
N LEU A 282 4.88 19.82 -3.50
CA LEU A 282 4.42 21.17 -3.81
C LEU A 282 5.54 22.02 -4.43
N CYS A 283 6.68 22.12 -3.75
CA CYS A 283 7.83 22.88 -4.24
C CYS A 283 8.40 22.26 -5.52
N GLY A 284 8.42 20.92 -5.63
CA GLY A 284 8.82 20.22 -6.85
C GLY A 284 7.93 20.56 -8.05
N GLN A 285 6.61 20.63 -7.84
CA GLN A 285 5.62 20.99 -8.85
C GLN A 285 5.73 22.47 -9.26
N GLN A 286 6.02 23.35 -8.30
CA GLN A 286 6.26 24.78 -8.57
C GLN A 286 7.54 25.00 -9.38
N ALA A 287 8.61 24.27 -9.04
CA ALA A 287 9.88 24.32 -9.75
C ALA A 287 9.80 23.71 -11.16
N PHE A 288 8.97 22.68 -11.34
CA PHE A 288 8.74 22.03 -12.63
C PHE A 288 7.24 21.93 -12.97
N PRO A 289 6.63 23.03 -13.47
CA PRO A 289 5.21 23.05 -13.79
C PRO A 289 4.84 22.06 -14.90
N PRO A 290 3.61 21.51 -14.90
CA PRO A 290 3.18 20.55 -15.88
C PRO A 290 3.01 21.25 -17.24
N VAL A 291 3.61 20.68 -18.28
CA VAL A 291 3.52 21.18 -19.65
C VAL A 291 2.70 20.21 -20.49
N ALA A 292 1.73 20.74 -21.24
CA ALA A 292 0.93 19.95 -22.16
C ALA A 292 1.81 19.35 -23.27
N VAL A 293 1.66 18.04 -23.51
CA VAL A 293 2.31 17.33 -24.60
C VAL A 293 1.37 17.28 -25.81
N GLU A 294 1.90 17.48 -27.00
CA GLU A 294 1.10 17.46 -28.23
C GLU A 294 0.41 16.08 -28.43
N PRO A 295 -0.89 16.03 -28.79
CA PRO A 295 -1.63 14.76 -28.93
C PRO A 295 -1.00 13.77 -29.91
N SER A 296 -0.31 14.26 -30.95
CA SER A 296 0.40 13.41 -31.91
C SER A 296 1.58 12.65 -31.29
N LEU A 297 2.30 13.25 -30.34
CA LEU A 297 3.39 12.59 -29.62
C LEU A 297 2.87 11.56 -28.61
N VAL A 298 1.73 11.88 -27.98
CA VAL A 298 1.02 10.95 -27.10
C VAL A 298 0.58 9.72 -27.88
N GLN A 299 -0.05 9.91 -29.06
CA GLN A 299 -0.48 8.79 -29.88
C GLN A 299 0.68 7.91 -30.35
N ASP A 300 1.79 8.51 -30.82
CA ASP A 300 2.98 7.77 -31.27
C ASP A 300 3.56 6.84 -30.19
N THR A 301 3.59 7.28 -28.93
CA THR A 301 4.14 6.50 -27.82
C THR A 301 3.17 5.45 -27.29
N LEU A 302 1.86 5.73 -27.34
CA LEU A 302 0.83 4.74 -27.04
C LEU A 302 0.81 3.61 -28.07
N ASP A 303 0.92 3.92 -29.36
CA ASP A 303 0.93 2.93 -30.46
C ASP A 303 2.08 1.93 -30.33
N ASP A 304 3.22 2.36 -29.78
CA ASP A 304 4.41 1.54 -29.53
C ASP A 304 4.48 0.95 -28.10
N GLY A 305 3.44 1.14 -27.29
CA GLY A 305 3.32 0.56 -25.95
C GLY A 305 4.26 1.16 -24.90
N GLU A 306 4.71 2.40 -25.09
CA GLU A 306 5.68 3.08 -24.21
C GLU A 306 4.99 3.89 -23.11
N GLY A 307 3.67 4.08 -23.20
CA GLY A 307 2.87 4.88 -22.25
C GLY A 307 2.80 6.36 -22.62
N ILE A 308 2.12 7.15 -21.79
CA ILE A 308 1.94 8.60 -22.03
C ILE A 308 3.26 9.33 -21.71
N PRO A 309 3.78 10.21 -22.60
CA PRO A 309 5.02 10.92 -22.36
C PRO A 309 4.98 11.72 -21.05
N SER A 310 6.01 11.53 -20.23
CA SER A 310 6.19 12.21 -18.96
C SER A 310 7.65 12.62 -18.77
N PRO A 311 7.96 13.45 -17.75
CA PRO A 311 9.33 13.82 -17.45
C PRO A 311 10.21 12.68 -16.92
N VAL A 312 9.65 11.48 -16.73
CA VAL A 312 10.32 10.35 -16.08
C VAL A 312 10.10 9.09 -16.91
N SER A 313 11.19 8.47 -17.37
CA SER A 313 11.14 7.22 -18.15
C SER A 313 12.01 6.14 -17.52
N SER A 314 11.52 4.91 -17.52
CA SER A 314 12.24 3.72 -17.08
C SER A 314 12.85 3.00 -18.27
N VAL A 315 14.14 2.68 -18.17
CA VAL A 315 14.88 1.87 -19.16
C VAL A 315 15.40 0.61 -18.47
N ALA A 316 14.90 -0.56 -18.88
CA ALA A 316 15.25 -1.84 -18.28
C ALA A 316 15.81 -2.83 -19.32
N GLY A 317 16.95 -3.43 -19.02
CA GLY A 317 17.64 -4.37 -19.91
C GLY A 317 18.75 -3.75 -20.76
N LEU A 318 19.07 -2.46 -20.62
CA LEU A 318 20.18 -1.82 -21.35
C LEU A 318 21.33 -1.47 -20.37
N PRO A 319 22.61 -1.79 -20.67
CA PRO A 319 23.73 -1.36 -19.83
C PRO A 319 23.89 0.17 -19.82
N LEU A 320 24.35 0.73 -18.69
CA LEU A 320 24.50 2.17 -18.50
C LEU A 320 25.33 2.83 -19.61
N LYS A 321 26.51 2.27 -19.91
CA LYS A 321 27.42 2.77 -20.95
C LYS A 321 26.75 2.93 -22.32
N ASP A 322 25.80 2.05 -22.64
CA ASP A 322 25.10 2.06 -23.93
C ASP A 322 23.96 3.08 -23.89
N LEU A 323 23.23 3.16 -22.77
CA LEU A 323 22.20 4.18 -22.53
C LEU A 323 22.77 5.60 -22.58
N GLU A 324 23.91 5.85 -21.95
CA GLU A 324 24.58 7.15 -21.92
C GLU A 324 24.97 7.65 -23.31
N VAL A 325 25.34 6.75 -24.23
CA VAL A 325 25.60 7.11 -25.64
C VAL A 325 24.35 7.68 -26.31
N HIS A 326 23.19 7.05 -26.08
CA HIS A 326 21.91 7.51 -26.61
C HIS A 326 21.45 8.83 -25.96
N ILE A 327 21.62 8.97 -24.65
CA ILE A 327 21.34 10.22 -23.92
C ILE A 327 22.22 11.35 -24.46
N LYS A 328 23.55 11.15 -24.54
CA LYS A 328 24.48 12.16 -25.05
C LYS A 328 24.16 12.59 -26.47
N LYS A 329 23.83 11.64 -27.35
CA LYS A 329 23.42 11.93 -28.73
C LYS A 329 22.10 12.72 -28.78
N THR A 330 21.19 12.46 -27.85
CA THR A 330 19.93 13.21 -27.77
C THR A 330 20.20 14.62 -27.25
N ASN A 331 20.95 14.74 -26.15
CA ASN A 331 21.33 16.01 -25.53
C ASN A 331 22.16 16.93 -26.42
N SER A 332 22.93 16.41 -27.40
CA SER A 332 23.69 17.25 -28.33
C SER A 332 22.80 18.12 -29.23
N HIS A 333 21.50 17.82 -29.31
CA HIS A 333 20.51 18.59 -30.05
C HIS A 333 19.61 19.43 -29.14
N LEU A 334 19.87 19.42 -27.82
CA LEU A 334 19.04 20.07 -26.81
C LEU A 334 19.82 21.17 -26.09
N PRO A 335 19.20 22.32 -25.81
CA PRO A 335 19.76 23.31 -24.90
C PRO A 335 19.92 22.72 -23.49
N ALA A 336 20.80 23.32 -22.68
CA ALA A 336 21.16 22.80 -21.35
C ALA A 336 19.94 22.51 -20.47
N ASP A 337 18.98 23.42 -20.42
CA ASP A 337 17.77 23.29 -19.59
C ASP A 337 16.76 22.27 -20.12
N PHE A 338 17.05 21.55 -21.21
CA PHE A 338 16.18 20.51 -21.76
C PHE A 338 16.86 19.14 -21.82
N GLN A 339 18.08 19.03 -21.28
CA GLN A 339 18.86 17.81 -21.33
C GLN A 339 18.32 16.72 -20.41
N LEU A 340 18.44 15.49 -20.89
CA LEU A 340 18.08 14.28 -20.15
C LEU A 340 19.27 13.79 -19.33
N GLY A 341 18.99 13.21 -18.16
CA GLY A 341 20.00 12.58 -17.31
C GLY A 341 19.48 11.31 -16.67
N VAL A 342 20.40 10.41 -16.30
CA VAL A 342 20.06 9.26 -15.44
C VAL A 342 19.93 9.75 -14.01
N SER A 343 18.76 9.56 -13.42
CA SER A 343 18.43 10.04 -12.08
C SER A 343 18.41 8.93 -11.02
N LEU A 344 18.11 7.68 -11.43
CA LEU A 344 18.11 6.53 -10.53
C LEU A 344 18.79 5.31 -11.16
N TYR A 345 19.56 4.61 -10.35
CA TYR A 345 20.31 3.40 -10.70
C TYR A 345 19.71 2.20 -9.95
N ASN A 346 18.54 1.76 -10.39
CA ASN A 346 17.77 0.69 -9.73
C ASN A 346 18.41 -0.70 -9.85
N GLY A 347 19.38 -0.86 -10.76
CA GLY A 347 20.16 -2.07 -10.92
C GLY A 347 21.21 -1.93 -12.03
N PRO A 348 21.97 -2.99 -12.32
CA PRO A 348 23.07 -2.93 -13.30
C PRO A 348 22.62 -2.64 -14.74
N ARG A 349 21.32 -2.80 -15.03
CA ARG A 349 20.69 -2.58 -16.34
C ARG A 349 19.28 -1.97 -16.21
N ALA A 350 19.00 -1.30 -15.10
CA ALA A 350 17.68 -0.74 -14.81
C ALA A 350 17.86 0.69 -14.30
N PHE A 351 17.47 1.66 -15.12
CA PHE A 351 17.75 3.07 -14.89
C PHE A 351 16.48 3.90 -15.07
N ILE A 352 16.36 4.98 -14.31
CA ILE A 352 15.38 6.02 -14.56
C ILE A 352 16.08 7.20 -15.22
N VAL A 353 15.50 7.67 -16.32
CA VAL A 353 15.96 8.85 -17.05
C VAL A 353 14.93 9.96 -16.88
N THR A 354 15.41 11.14 -16.49
CA THR A 354 14.57 12.33 -16.25
C THR A 354 14.93 13.48 -17.16
N GLY A 355 13.91 14.25 -17.52
CA GLY A 355 13.98 15.56 -18.19
C GLY A 355 12.67 15.85 -18.93
N PRO A 356 12.53 16.97 -19.64
CA PRO A 356 11.25 17.38 -20.20
C PRO A 356 10.60 16.33 -21.09
N ALA A 357 9.28 16.14 -20.98
CA ALA A 357 8.55 15.05 -21.64
C ALA A 357 8.82 14.96 -23.16
N ARG A 358 8.93 16.12 -23.84
CA ARG A 358 9.27 16.19 -25.27
C ARG A 358 10.70 15.73 -25.59
N ALA A 359 11.67 16.08 -24.75
CA ALA A 359 13.04 15.59 -24.90
C ALA A 359 13.09 14.08 -24.67
N SER A 360 12.38 13.61 -23.64
CA SER A 360 12.27 12.19 -23.30
C SER A 360 11.64 11.39 -24.45
N HIS A 361 10.57 11.88 -25.07
CA HIS A 361 10.00 11.32 -26.32
C HIS A 361 11.05 11.12 -27.42
N GLY A 362 11.92 12.12 -27.64
CA GLY A 362 13.01 12.03 -28.61
C GLY A 362 14.02 10.90 -28.29
N LEU A 363 14.37 10.72 -27.01
CA LEU A 363 15.22 9.61 -26.58
C LEU A 363 14.53 8.26 -26.80
N VAL A 364 13.27 8.13 -26.38
CA VAL A 364 12.49 6.89 -26.54
C VAL A 364 12.39 6.50 -28.01
N THR A 365 12.07 7.44 -28.90
CA THR A 365 12.02 7.22 -30.35
C THR A 365 13.37 6.73 -30.91
N ASN A 366 14.49 7.23 -30.39
CA ASN A 366 15.82 6.78 -30.79
C ASN A 366 16.14 5.38 -30.27
N LEU A 367 15.75 5.06 -29.03
CA LEU A 367 15.90 3.75 -28.43
C LEU A 367 15.03 2.70 -29.14
N ARG A 368 13.82 3.07 -29.58
CA ARG A 368 12.90 2.23 -30.36
C ARG A 368 13.55 1.66 -31.62
N LYS A 369 14.41 2.43 -32.30
CA LYS A 369 15.10 2.01 -33.53
C LYS A 369 16.14 0.90 -33.29
N VAL A 370 16.75 0.88 -32.11
CA VAL A 370 17.83 -0.05 -31.77
C VAL A 370 17.34 -1.25 -30.97
N ARG A 371 16.20 -1.16 -30.27
CA ARG A 371 15.61 -2.30 -29.55
C ARG A 371 15.08 -3.36 -30.53
N VAL A 372 15.09 -4.60 -30.09
CA VAL A 372 14.35 -5.67 -30.77
C VAL A 372 12.83 -5.37 -30.69
N PRO A 373 12.07 -5.56 -31.78
CA PRO A 373 10.60 -5.47 -31.70
C PRO A 373 10.03 -6.50 -30.73
N SER A 374 8.95 -6.12 -30.03
CA SER A 374 8.25 -7.01 -29.09
C SER A 374 7.81 -8.29 -29.79
N GLY A 375 8.14 -9.45 -29.20
CA GLY A 375 7.78 -10.76 -29.73
C GLY A 375 8.62 -11.27 -30.92
N ALA A 376 9.65 -10.53 -31.36
CA ALA A 376 10.50 -11.00 -32.45
C ALA A 376 11.43 -12.14 -31.99
N ASP A 377 11.40 -13.27 -32.70
CA ASP A 377 12.31 -14.39 -32.47
C ASP A 377 13.68 -14.12 -33.10
N GLN A 378 14.71 -14.02 -32.24
CA GLN A 378 16.11 -13.88 -32.66
C GLN A 378 16.90 -15.20 -32.52
N SER A 379 16.25 -16.34 -32.28
CA SER A 379 16.90 -17.65 -32.11
C SER A 379 17.75 -18.04 -33.33
N LYS A 380 17.27 -17.69 -34.52
CA LYS A 380 17.94 -17.93 -35.81
C LYS A 380 18.89 -16.81 -36.25
N VAL A 381 19.03 -15.74 -35.47
CA VAL A 381 19.97 -14.64 -35.73
C VAL A 381 21.28 -14.91 -34.96
N PRO A 382 22.47 -14.85 -35.61
CA PRO A 382 23.75 -14.98 -34.93
C PRO A 382 23.87 -13.99 -33.77
N PHE A 383 24.45 -14.42 -32.64
CA PHE A 383 24.49 -13.62 -31.41
C PHE A 383 25.01 -12.19 -31.62
N SER A 384 26.07 -12.01 -32.41
CA SER A 384 26.67 -10.70 -32.71
C SER A 384 25.81 -9.76 -33.56
N GLN A 385 24.77 -10.29 -34.20
CA GLN A 385 23.83 -9.53 -35.06
C GLN A 385 22.47 -9.33 -34.39
N ARG A 386 22.25 -9.89 -33.20
CA ARG A 386 20.99 -9.71 -32.46
C ARG A 386 20.87 -8.27 -32.00
N LYS A 387 19.68 -7.70 -32.19
CA LYS A 387 19.32 -6.44 -31.56
C LYS A 387 19.19 -6.64 -30.04
N PRO A 388 19.60 -5.64 -29.22
CA PRO A 388 19.43 -5.72 -27.79
C PRO A 388 17.94 -5.79 -27.41
N ALA A 389 17.64 -6.69 -26.48
CA ALA A 389 16.34 -6.81 -25.85
C ALA A 389 16.31 -5.96 -24.58
N PHE A 390 15.54 -4.88 -24.60
CA PHE A 390 15.32 -3.98 -23.48
C PHE A 390 13.96 -3.29 -23.63
N SER A 391 13.41 -2.81 -22.53
CA SER A 391 12.15 -2.09 -22.48
C SER A 391 12.35 -0.64 -22.07
N VAL A 392 11.44 0.22 -22.55
CA VAL A 392 11.39 1.64 -22.22
C VAL A 392 9.92 2.00 -22.01
N HIS A 393 9.60 2.60 -20.86
CA HIS A 393 8.25 3.03 -20.54
C HIS A 393 8.29 4.37 -19.81
N PHE A 394 7.34 5.26 -20.12
CA PHE A 394 7.10 6.45 -19.32
C PHE A 394 6.43 6.08 -18.00
N LEU A 395 6.86 6.73 -16.93
CA LEU A 395 6.25 6.57 -15.61
C LEU A 395 5.20 7.66 -15.42
N VAL A 396 4.10 7.35 -14.72
CA VAL A 396 3.06 8.32 -14.36
C VAL A 396 3.56 9.20 -13.20
N VAL A 397 4.55 10.03 -13.48
CA VAL A 397 5.22 10.94 -12.55
C VAL A 397 5.43 12.28 -13.26
N GLY A 398 4.82 13.34 -12.73
CA GLY A 398 4.83 14.67 -13.35
C GLY A 398 6.08 15.50 -13.06
N ILE A 399 6.90 15.08 -12.08
CA ILE A 399 8.05 15.84 -11.58
C ILE A 399 9.34 15.02 -11.81
N PRO A 400 10.40 15.59 -12.42
CA PRO A 400 11.67 14.92 -12.64
C PRO A 400 12.50 14.87 -11.35
N TYR A 401 12.10 14.07 -10.37
CA TYR A 401 12.86 13.89 -9.13
C TYR A 401 14.29 13.39 -9.37
N HIS A 402 15.18 13.69 -8.42
CA HIS A 402 16.61 13.33 -8.48
C HIS A 402 17.33 13.91 -9.69
N SER A 403 16.95 15.13 -10.10
CA SER A 403 17.52 15.79 -11.26
C SER A 403 17.87 17.26 -10.97
N PRO A 404 18.75 17.88 -11.79
CA PRO A 404 19.10 19.29 -11.65
C PRO A 404 17.92 20.26 -11.79
N TYR A 405 16.80 19.81 -12.36
CA TYR A 405 15.57 20.60 -12.49
C TYR A 405 14.98 21.03 -11.16
N LEU A 406 15.30 20.32 -10.07
CA LEU A 406 14.77 20.57 -8.74
C LEU A 406 15.82 21.12 -7.77
N LYS A 407 16.97 21.60 -8.28
CA LYS A 407 18.06 22.09 -7.42
C LYS A 407 17.58 23.20 -6.46
N ASP A 408 16.78 24.14 -6.98
CA ASP A 408 16.28 25.29 -6.22
C ASP A 408 15.03 24.91 -5.38
N ALA A 409 14.40 23.78 -5.68
CA ALA A 409 13.25 23.29 -4.91
C ALA A 409 13.66 22.78 -3.52
N THR A 410 14.94 22.42 -3.34
CA THR A 410 15.43 21.96 -2.03
C THR A 410 15.41 23.10 -1.03
N ASP A 411 16.02 24.23 -1.38
CA ASP A 411 16.01 25.44 -0.55
C ASP A 411 14.57 25.90 -0.28
N ALA A 412 13.72 25.87 -1.32
CA ALA A 412 12.30 26.20 -1.16
C ALA A 412 11.58 25.33 -0.13
N VAL A 413 11.82 24.01 -0.09
CA VAL A 413 11.22 23.13 0.94
C VAL A 413 11.80 23.43 2.33
N MET A 414 13.08 23.74 2.43
CA MET A 414 13.75 24.02 3.71
C MET A 414 13.36 25.39 4.30
N ASP A 415 12.92 26.32 3.46
CA ASP A 415 12.43 27.64 3.86
C ASP A 415 10.95 27.64 4.31
N GLU A 416 10.21 26.54 4.08
CA GLU A 416 8.85 26.38 4.58
C GLU A 416 8.84 26.15 6.10
N ASP A 417 7.81 26.64 6.78
CA ASP A 417 7.62 26.46 8.23
C ASP A 417 7.14 25.02 8.52
N LEU A 418 8.06 24.06 8.39
CA LEU A 418 7.82 22.63 8.58
C LEU A 418 8.23 22.17 9.97
N ASP A 419 7.68 21.02 10.38
CA ASP A 419 8.14 20.30 11.56
C ASP A 419 9.67 20.03 11.44
N GLU A 420 10.44 20.35 12.50
CA GLU A 420 11.90 20.10 12.53
C GLU A 420 12.23 18.67 12.10
N LEU A 421 13.33 18.43 11.37
CA LEU A 421 13.71 17.07 10.96
C LEU A 421 13.98 16.13 12.14
N TRP A 422 14.11 14.83 11.88
CA TRP A 422 14.47 13.87 12.93
C TRP A 422 15.94 13.96 13.30
N GLU A 423 16.21 13.90 14.60
CA GLU A 423 17.55 13.82 15.13
C GLU A 423 18.10 12.38 15.06
N PRO A 424 19.41 12.19 14.81
CA PRO A 424 20.00 10.85 14.72
C PRO A 424 19.75 9.97 15.96
N SER A 425 19.64 10.57 17.16
CA SER A 425 19.36 9.85 18.41
C SER A 425 17.93 9.29 18.51
N GLU A 426 17.01 9.82 17.71
CA GLU A 426 15.63 9.33 17.64
C GLU A 426 15.54 8.02 16.86
N LEU A 427 16.42 7.80 15.89
CA LEU A 427 16.42 6.62 15.02
C LEU A 427 16.89 5.38 15.77
N LYS A 428 15.96 4.48 16.09
CA LYS A 428 16.25 3.23 16.85
C LYS A 428 16.66 2.06 15.96
N VAL A 429 16.57 2.22 14.65
CA VAL A 429 17.03 1.27 13.63
C VAL A 429 17.88 2.04 12.63
N SER A 430 18.93 1.41 12.12
CA SER A 430 19.77 2.02 11.09
C SER A 430 18.97 2.25 9.82
N VAL A 431 18.84 3.53 9.43
CA VAL A 431 18.25 3.95 8.17
C VAL A 431 19.37 4.20 7.15
N TYR A 432 19.34 3.47 6.04
CA TYR A 432 20.37 3.58 5.01
C TYR A 432 20.00 4.70 4.03
N ASN A 433 20.97 5.57 3.78
CA ASN A 433 20.91 6.62 2.76
C ASN A 433 20.60 6.02 1.37
N THR A 434 19.92 6.80 0.54
CA THR A 434 19.56 6.51 -0.84
C THR A 434 20.60 6.94 -1.87
N ASN A 435 21.58 7.77 -1.47
CA ASN A 435 22.72 8.13 -2.29
C ASN A 435 23.67 6.93 -2.46
N ILE A 436 24.10 6.69 -3.69
CA ILE A 436 25.09 5.68 -4.07
C ILE A 436 26.48 6.30 -4.05
#